data_AF-A0ABD6BHH0-F1
#
_entry.id   AF-A0ABD6BHH0-F1
#
_cell.length_a   1.000
_cell.length_b   1.000
_cell.length_c   1.000
_cell.angle_alpha   90.00
_cell.angle_beta   90.00
_cell.angle_gamma   90.00
#
_symmetry.space_group_name_H-M   'P 1'
#
loop_
_entity.id
_entity.type
_entity.pdbx_description
1 polymer ?
#
loop_
_entity_poly.entity_id
_entity_poly.type
_entity_poly.pdbx_seq_one_letter_code
_entity_poly.pdbx_strand_id
1 'polypeptide(L)'
;MGKTSNLSSKEDDSGSNLRILETEYENAQERLNQQQECLKEFSKEGMQMFRLILLFVAAPIALLGALDPQTLYHVNSAIMSNDCVTPVLGPCISFRTASYVTGTFLIISAGVNLFGAGYEARGVHNLSNPKDISWVLSTDHSEKEYLQDRLETYRNRIKHNDSIIGVKEFFLAFGKFTLLLSIFGITTIAAALIIGSPIGPLQSVFVLLLFLLPMVSQLRNAPDAYMDTERYPGYSPIYEVDPESFLGNTEYQNDGENETSQEQDNVDQDSTNNK
;
A
#
# COMPACT_ATOMS: atom_id res chain seq x y z
N MET A 1 -20.62 25.45 63.50
CA MET A 1 -20.51 25.72 62.05
C MET A 1 -19.50 24.75 61.49
N GLY A 2 -19.99 23.64 60.93
CA GLY A 2 -19.18 22.55 60.41
C GLY A 2 -18.74 22.85 58.98
N LYS A 3 -17.45 22.65 58.72
CA LYS A 3 -16.84 22.72 57.39
C LYS A 3 -16.70 21.27 56.92
N THR A 4 -17.64 20.79 56.14
CA THR A 4 -17.53 19.49 55.45
C THR A 4 -17.28 19.71 53.97
N SER A 5 -16.42 18.83 53.45
CA SER A 5 -16.38 18.30 52.08
C SER A 5 -16.06 19.25 50.93
N ASN A 6 -14.81 19.19 50.48
CA ASN A 6 -14.44 19.21 49.06
C ASN A 6 -13.26 18.24 48.86
N LEU A 7 -13.58 16.95 48.82
CA LEU A 7 -12.65 15.84 48.57
C LEU A 7 -13.49 14.69 47.96
N SER A 8 -14.03 14.93 46.77
CA SER A 8 -14.85 13.93 46.05
C SER A 8 -14.91 14.27 44.55
N SER A 9 -13.75 14.47 43.92
CA SER A 9 -13.69 14.64 42.45
C SER A 9 -12.44 14.05 41.80
N LYS A 10 -11.64 13.25 42.53
CA LYS A 10 -10.39 12.66 42.00
C LYS A 10 -10.43 11.16 41.75
N GLU A 11 -11.47 10.46 42.21
CA GLU A 11 -11.56 8.99 42.03
C GLU A 11 -12.27 8.58 40.73
N ASP A 12 -13.23 9.36 40.21
CA ASP A 12 -13.96 9.02 38.97
C ASP A 12 -13.11 9.13 37.69
N ASP A 13 -12.04 9.95 37.72
CA ASP A 13 -11.19 10.15 36.54
C ASP A 13 -10.28 8.94 36.26
N SER A 14 -9.90 8.17 37.28
CA SER A 14 -8.98 7.03 37.09
C SER A 14 -9.66 5.83 36.43
N GLY A 15 -10.92 5.55 36.81
CA GLY A 15 -11.70 4.45 36.24
C GLY A 15 -12.19 4.73 34.82
N SER A 16 -12.49 6.00 34.50
CA SER A 16 -12.83 6.43 33.14
C SER A 16 -11.65 6.26 32.18
N ASN A 17 -10.46 6.70 32.60
CA ASN A 17 -9.24 6.56 31.80
C ASN A 17 -8.84 5.10 31.56
N LEU A 18 -9.06 4.21 32.53
CA LEU A 18 -8.76 2.78 32.38
C LEU A 18 -9.66 2.12 31.33
N ARG A 19 -10.96 2.43 31.34
CA ARG A 19 -11.92 1.90 30.35
C ARG A 19 -11.63 2.36 28.93
N ILE A 20 -11.19 3.61 28.78
CA ILE A 20 -10.77 4.14 27.48
C ILE A 20 -9.55 3.36 26.97
N LEU A 21 -8.55 3.14 27.83
CA LEU A 21 -7.35 2.37 27.47
C LEU A 21 -7.70 0.91 27.09
N GLU A 22 -8.62 0.28 27.81
CA GLU A 22 -9.10 -1.07 27.50
C GLU A 22 -9.81 -1.12 26.14
N THR A 23 -10.69 -0.14 25.86
CA THR A 23 -11.39 -0.05 24.57
C THR A 23 -10.41 0.16 23.41
N GLU A 24 -9.44 1.06 23.57
CA GLU A 24 -8.40 1.29 22.55
C GLU A 24 -7.51 0.05 22.35
N TYR A 25 -7.26 -0.70 23.42
CA TYR A 25 -6.48 -1.93 23.36
C TYR A 25 -7.23 -3.01 22.55
N GLU A 26 -8.52 -3.21 22.81
CA GLU A 26 -9.37 -4.13 22.03
C GLU A 26 -9.43 -3.71 20.55
N ASN A 27 -9.64 -2.42 20.27
CA ASN A 27 -9.64 -1.88 18.91
C ASN A 27 -8.31 -2.12 18.19
N ALA A 28 -7.18 -1.91 18.88
CA ALA A 28 -5.85 -2.15 18.32
C ALA A 28 -5.61 -3.64 18.02
N GLN A 29 -6.11 -4.54 18.86
CA GLN A 29 -6.06 -5.98 18.60
C GLN A 29 -6.90 -6.37 17.39
N GLU A 30 -8.12 -5.85 17.28
CA GLU A 30 -8.99 -6.11 16.14
C GLU A 30 -8.32 -5.65 14.83
N ARG A 31 -7.74 -4.44 14.82
CA ARG A 31 -7.01 -3.92 13.64
C ARG A 31 -5.82 -4.79 13.25
N LEU A 32 -5.00 -5.22 14.22
CA LEU A 32 -3.87 -6.12 13.94
C LEU A 32 -4.33 -7.46 13.35
N ASN A 33 -5.46 -8.00 13.84
CA ASN A 33 -6.06 -9.22 13.27
C ASN A 33 -6.54 -8.98 11.83
N GLN A 34 -7.26 -7.88 11.57
CA GLN A 34 -7.71 -7.51 10.22
C GLN A 34 -6.53 -7.32 9.25
N GLN A 35 -5.45 -6.64 9.68
CA GLN A 35 -4.22 -6.51 8.89
C GLN A 35 -3.60 -7.87 8.56
N GLN A 36 -3.57 -8.79 9.54
CA GLN A 36 -3.05 -10.14 9.33
C GLN A 36 -3.91 -10.94 8.34
N GLU A 37 -5.23 -10.81 8.41
CA GLU A 37 -6.17 -11.43 7.46
C GLU A 37 -5.99 -10.86 6.05
N CYS A 38 -5.89 -9.53 5.91
CA CYS A 38 -5.60 -8.87 4.64
C CYS A 38 -4.29 -9.38 4.01
N LEU A 39 -3.22 -9.52 4.80
CA LEU A 39 -1.95 -10.08 4.34
C LEU A 39 -2.08 -11.55 3.91
N LYS A 40 -2.95 -12.35 4.55
CA LYS A 40 -3.24 -13.73 4.11
C LYS A 40 -3.95 -13.74 2.77
N GLU A 41 -4.90 -12.84 2.58
CA GLU A 41 -5.63 -12.69 1.33
C GLU A 41 -4.70 -12.28 0.19
N PHE A 42 -3.83 -11.30 0.40
CA PHE A 42 -2.80 -10.91 -0.58
C PHE A 42 -1.86 -12.06 -0.94
N SER A 43 -1.43 -12.85 0.04
CA SER A 43 -0.62 -14.04 -0.24
C SER A 43 -1.35 -15.07 -1.10
N LYS A 44 -2.60 -15.36 -0.74
CA LYS A 44 -3.46 -16.30 -1.47
C LYS A 44 -3.69 -15.82 -2.90
N GLU A 45 -4.00 -14.54 -3.07
CA GLU A 45 -4.19 -13.91 -4.38
C GLU A 45 -2.91 -13.98 -5.22
N GLY A 46 -1.76 -13.59 -4.67
CA GLY A 46 -0.47 -13.66 -5.36
C GLY A 46 -0.14 -15.09 -5.82
N MET A 47 -0.38 -16.10 -4.98
CA MET A 47 -0.20 -17.51 -5.34
C MET A 47 -1.17 -17.96 -6.43
N GLN A 48 -2.43 -17.53 -6.37
CA GLN A 48 -3.43 -17.84 -7.40
C GLN A 48 -3.03 -17.23 -8.74
N MET A 49 -2.61 -15.97 -8.77
CA MET A 49 -2.15 -15.28 -9.97
C MET A 49 -0.89 -15.94 -10.54
N PHE A 50 0.09 -16.28 -9.71
CA PHE A 50 1.28 -17.00 -10.15
C PHE A 50 0.94 -18.36 -10.78
N ARG A 51 0.04 -19.14 -10.16
CA ARG A 51 -0.45 -20.42 -10.71
C ARG A 51 -1.16 -20.23 -12.05
N LEU A 52 -1.98 -19.20 -12.18
CA LEU A 52 -2.65 -18.88 -13.44
C LEU A 52 -1.65 -18.54 -14.54
N ILE A 53 -0.60 -17.75 -14.23
CA ILE A 53 0.47 -17.43 -15.19
C ILE A 53 1.20 -18.70 -15.64
N LEU A 54 1.56 -19.59 -14.70
CA LEU A 54 2.19 -20.86 -15.04
C LEU A 54 1.28 -21.72 -15.92
N LEU A 55 -0.01 -21.82 -15.60
CA LEU A 55 -0.95 -22.61 -16.39
C LEU A 55 -1.16 -22.00 -17.78
N PHE A 56 -1.21 -20.68 -17.87
CA PHE A 56 -1.37 -19.94 -19.13
C PHE A 56 -0.18 -20.13 -20.08
N VAL A 57 1.03 -20.28 -19.56
CA VAL A 57 2.24 -20.52 -20.39
C VAL A 57 2.51 -21.99 -20.61
N ALA A 58 2.49 -22.79 -19.55
CA ALA A 58 2.89 -24.19 -19.61
C ALA A 58 1.86 -25.06 -20.34
N ALA A 59 0.55 -24.81 -20.18
CA ALA A 59 -0.46 -25.66 -20.79
C ALA A 59 -0.45 -25.58 -22.33
N PRO A 60 -0.40 -24.39 -22.97
CA PRO A 60 -0.29 -24.31 -24.43
C PRO A 60 1.02 -24.91 -24.96
N ILE A 61 2.15 -24.68 -24.29
CA ILE A 61 3.45 -25.23 -24.70
C ILE A 61 3.42 -26.76 -24.60
N ALA A 62 2.91 -27.31 -23.50
CA ALA A 62 2.80 -28.76 -23.30
C ALA A 62 1.84 -29.38 -24.32
N LEU A 63 0.69 -28.75 -24.58
CA LEU A 63 -0.30 -29.23 -25.55
C LEU A 63 0.28 -29.24 -26.97
N LEU A 64 0.89 -28.13 -27.41
CA LEU A 64 1.50 -28.03 -28.73
C LEU A 64 2.70 -29.00 -28.87
N GLY A 65 3.54 -29.09 -27.84
CA GLY A 65 4.68 -30.01 -27.84
C GLY A 65 4.28 -31.49 -27.86
N ALA A 66 3.14 -31.84 -27.25
CA ALA A 66 2.63 -33.21 -27.24
C ALA A 66 1.88 -33.59 -28.53
N LEU A 67 1.11 -32.66 -29.11
CA LEU A 67 0.31 -32.92 -30.32
C LEU A 67 1.13 -32.86 -31.60
N ASP A 68 1.98 -31.84 -31.74
CA ASP A 68 2.83 -31.67 -32.92
C ASP A 68 4.11 -30.87 -32.60
N PRO A 69 5.24 -31.55 -32.34
CA PRO A 69 6.50 -30.88 -32.04
C PRO A 69 7.03 -30.07 -33.23
N GLN A 70 6.63 -30.37 -34.48
CA GLN A 70 7.01 -29.56 -35.64
C GLN A 70 6.33 -28.19 -35.62
N THR A 71 5.04 -28.14 -35.25
CA THR A 71 4.33 -26.87 -35.04
C THR A 71 5.04 -25.99 -34.00
N LEU A 72 5.54 -26.57 -32.90
CA LEU A 72 6.29 -25.80 -31.90
C LEU A 72 7.59 -25.20 -32.47
N TYR A 73 8.31 -25.95 -33.31
CA TYR A 73 9.49 -25.45 -34.00
C TYR A 73 9.16 -24.31 -34.98
N HIS A 74 8.08 -24.45 -35.76
CA HIS A 74 7.63 -23.41 -36.69
C HIS A 74 7.17 -22.14 -35.96
N VAL A 75 6.43 -22.26 -34.87
CA VAL A 75 6.02 -21.12 -34.03
C VAL A 75 7.25 -20.42 -33.46
N ASN A 76 8.22 -21.17 -32.94
CA ASN A 76 9.47 -20.58 -32.45
C ASN A 76 10.26 -19.87 -33.56
N SER A 77 10.33 -20.47 -34.76
CA SER A 77 10.98 -19.84 -35.93
C SER A 77 10.29 -18.54 -36.34
N ALA A 78 8.95 -18.51 -36.33
CA ALA A 78 8.18 -17.32 -36.70
C ALA A 78 8.32 -16.21 -35.63
N ILE A 79 8.27 -16.58 -34.35
CA ILE A 79 8.47 -15.66 -33.23
C ILE A 79 9.88 -15.05 -33.23
N MET A 80 10.89 -15.81 -33.66
CA MET A 80 12.27 -15.34 -33.74
C MET A 80 12.59 -14.57 -35.03
N SER A 81 11.61 -14.42 -35.94
CA SER A 81 11.82 -13.71 -37.20
C SER A 81 11.87 -12.18 -37.00
N ASN A 82 12.48 -11.50 -37.96
CA ASN A 82 12.46 -10.04 -38.03
C ASN A 82 11.23 -9.51 -38.79
N ASP A 83 10.24 -10.37 -39.04
CA ASP A 83 9.03 -9.97 -39.76
C ASP A 83 8.20 -9.02 -38.91
N CYS A 84 7.36 -8.26 -39.59
CA CYS A 84 6.63 -7.16 -39.00
C CYS A 84 5.39 -7.65 -38.24
N VAL A 85 5.29 -7.35 -36.94
CA VAL A 85 4.07 -7.61 -36.13
C VAL A 85 3.10 -6.46 -36.26
N THR A 86 3.58 -5.23 -36.06
CA THR A 86 2.75 -4.04 -36.14
C THR A 86 3.59 -2.81 -36.53
N PRO A 87 3.14 -2.01 -37.50
CA PRO A 87 3.74 -0.72 -37.82
C PRO A 87 3.19 0.34 -36.85
N VAL A 88 3.93 0.65 -35.80
CA VAL A 88 3.56 1.72 -34.85
C VAL A 88 4.14 3.03 -35.35
N LEU A 89 3.30 3.87 -35.98
CA LEU A 89 3.64 5.26 -36.34
C LEU A 89 4.99 5.42 -37.10
N GLY A 90 5.34 4.45 -37.95
CA GLY A 90 6.57 4.48 -38.75
C GLY A 90 7.37 3.19 -38.66
N PRO A 91 8.21 3.00 -37.62
CA PRO A 91 9.01 1.79 -37.47
C PRO A 91 8.14 0.57 -37.16
N CYS A 92 8.42 -0.54 -37.84
CA CYS A 92 7.76 -1.80 -37.52
C CYS A 92 8.41 -2.48 -36.31
N ILE A 93 7.57 -2.90 -35.36
CA ILE A 93 7.98 -3.79 -34.28
C ILE A 93 8.07 -5.22 -34.84
N SER A 94 9.26 -5.80 -34.80
CA SER A 94 9.48 -7.18 -35.26
C SER A 94 8.89 -8.21 -34.30
N PHE A 95 8.62 -9.43 -34.79
CA PHE A 95 8.21 -10.57 -33.95
C PHE A 95 9.22 -10.79 -32.82
N ARG A 96 10.51 -10.82 -33.15
CA ARG A 96 11.59 -10.98 -32.18
C ARG A 96 11.54 -9.93 -31.06
N THR A 97 11.41 -8.65 -31.40
CA THR A 97 11.34 -7.57 -30.41
C THR A 97 10.08 -7.67 -29.55
N ALA A 98 8.92 -7.88 -30.20
CA ALA A 98 7.65 -8.02 -29.50
C ALA A 98 7.68 -9.18 -28.50
N SER A 99 8.27 -10.31 -28.89
CA SER A 99 8.36 -11.50 -28.05
C SER A 99 9.32 -11.34 -26.87
N TYR A 100 10.46 -10.68 -27.04
CA TYR A 100 11.34 -10.38 -25.90
C TYR A 100 10.70 -9.44 -24.89
N VAL A 101 10.06 -8.37 -25.36
CA VAL A 101 9.36 -7.40 -24.50
C VAL A 101 8.21 -8.09 -23.76
N THR A 102 7.39 -8.85 -24.49
CA THR A 102 6.26 -9.60 -23.93
C THR A 102 6.74 -10.65 -22.90
N GLY A 103 7.79 -11.40 -23.22
CA GLY A 103 8.38 -12.37 -22.31
C GLY A 103 8.95 -11.73 -21.04
N THR A 104 9.57 -10.56 -21.17
CA THR A 104 10.10 -9.81 -20.02
C THR A 104 8.97 -9.34 -19.12
N PHE A 105 7.88 -8.78 -19.67
CA PHE A 105 6.71 -8.41 -18.87
C PHE A 105 6.08 -9.60 -18.17
N LEU A 106 6.04 -10.76 -18.82
CA LEU A 106 5.51 -11.98 -18.21
C LEU A 106 6.39 -12.47 -17.05
N ILE A 107 7.73 -12.46 -17.21
CA ILE A 107 8.67 -12.82 -16.15
C ILE A 107 8.58 -11.85 -14.98
N ILE A 108 8.52 -10.54 -15.26
CA ILE A 108 8.34 -9.50 -14.21
C ILE A 108 7.02 -9.73 -13.49
N SER A 109 5.93 -9.96 -14.21
CA SER A 109 4.62 -10.22 -13.61
C SER A 109 4.65 -11.45 -12.71
N ALA A 110 5.24 -12.57 -13.18
CA ALA A 110 5.35 -13.79 -12.39
C ALA A 110 6.19 -13.56 -11.12
N GLY A 111 7.33 -12.87 -11.25
CA GLY A 111 8.21 -12.55 -10.13
C GLY A 111 7.52 -11.66 -9.10
N VAL A 112 6.90 -10.58 -9.54
CA VAL A 112 6.20 -9.62 -8.66
C VAL A 112 5.01 -10.28 -7.95
N ASN A 113 4.21 -11.09 -8.65
CA ASN A 113 3.11 -11.84 -8.02
C ASN A 113 3.64 -12.87 -7.00
N LEU A 114 4.79 -13.50 -7.27
CA LEU A 114 5.45 -14.41 -6.32
C LEU A 114 5.99 -13.67 -5.09
N PHE A 115 6.57 -12.48 -5.26
CA PHE A 115 6.97 -11.62 -4.14
C PHE A 115 5.76 -11.14 -3.32
N GLY A 116 4.65 -10.81 -4.00
CA GLY A 116 3.36 -10.52 -3.36
C GLY A 116 2.82 -11.73 -2.57
N ALA A 117 2.96 -12.93 -3.13
CA ALA A 117 2.53 -14.20 -2.56
C ALA A 117 3.25 -14.61 -1.27
N GLY A 118 4.47 -14.12 -1.03
CA GLY A 118 5.25 -14.46 0.17
C GLY A 118 4.59 -13.97 1.47
N TYR A 119 3.82 -14.85 2.12
CA TYR A 119 3.27 -14.65 3.47
C TYR A 119 4.36 -14.73 4.54
N GLU A 120 5.48 -15.38 4.23
CA GLU A 120 6.63 -15.58 5.12
C GLU A 120 7.55 -14.36 5.23
N ALA A 121 6.99 -13.15 5.19
CA ALA A 121 7.72 -12.03 5.76
C ALA A 121 7.88 -12.32 7.25
N ARG A 122 9.07 -12.80 7.64
CA ARG A 122 9.60 -12.94 9.02
C ARG A 122 9.50 -11.66 9.88
N GLY A 123 8.72 -10.67 9.47
CA GLY A 123 8.54 -9.36 10.10
C GLY A 123 7.08 -8.88 10.19
N VAL A 124 6.07 -9.67 9.77
CA VAL A 124 4.67 -9.31 10.10
C VAL A 124 4.49 -9.50 11.60
N HIS A 125 4.29 -8.38 12.30
CA HIS A 125 4.10 -8.43 13.73
C HIS A 125 2.71 -8.97 14.05
N ASN A 126 2.68 -10.12 14.70
CA ASN A 126 1.46 -10.73 15.21
C ASN A 126 0.98 -10.05 16.50
N LEU A 127 -0.26 -10.35 16.87
CA LEU A 127 -0.84 -9.98 18.16
C LEU A 127 0.06 -10.37 19.33
N SER A 128 0.74 -11.51 19.23
CA SER A 128 1.62 -12.04 20.27
C SER A 128 3.07 -12.18 19.77
N ASN A 129 3.99 -11.51 20.46
CA ASN A 129 5.42 -11.81 20.42
C ASN A 129 5.75 -12.68 21.65
N PRO A 130 6.55 -13.74 21.56
CA PRO A 130 7.00 -14.49 22.74
C PRO A 130 7.63 -13.60 23.82
N LYS A 131 8.27 -12.49 23.40
CA LYS A 131 8.83 -11.46 24.30
C LYS A 131 7.77 -10.72 25.10
N ASP A 132 6.56 -10.60 24.55
CA ASP A 132 5.42 -9.95 25.19
C ASP A 132 5.01 -10.71 26.45
N ILE A 133 4.91 -12.03 26.35
CA ILE A 133 4.51 -12.92 27.46
C ILE A 133 5.58 -12.91 28.55
N SER A 134 6.86 -12.99 28.19
CA SER A 134 7.95 -12.95 29.18
C SER A 134 8.03 -11.61 29.92
N TRP A 135 7.70 -10.51 29.25
CA TRP A 135 7.71 -9.18 29.86
C TRP A 135 6.58 -9.00 30.88
N VAL A 136 5.37 -9.45 30.55
CA VAL A 136 4.22 -9.45 31.50
C VAL A 136 4.53 -10.29 32.74
N LEU A 137 5.14 -11.46 32.55
CA LEU A 137 5.43 -12.39 33.65
C LEU A 137 6.60 -11.94 34.55
N SER A 138 7.46 -11.04 34.08
CA SER A 138 8.69 -10.64 34.79
C SER A 138 8.62 -9.28 35.47
N THR A 139 7.55 -8.51 35.24
CA THR A 139 7.48 -7.11 35.70
C THR A 139 6.16 -6.84 36.41
N ASP A 140 6.23 -6.28 37.62
CA ASP A 140 5.08 -5.99 38.48
C ASP A 140 4.52 -4.60 38.16
N HIS A 141 3.90 -4.47 36.98
CA HIS A 141 3.35 -3.20 36.50
C HIS A 141 1.90 -2.98 36.95
N SER A 142 1.54 -1.71 37.15
CA SER A 142 0.13 -1.35 37.28
C SER A 142 -0.61 -1.60 35.96
N GLU A 143 -1.89 -1.97 36.03
CA GLU A 143 -2.73 -2.26 34.85
C GLU A 143 -2.73 -1.11 33.83
N LYS A 144 -2.74 0.14 34.32
CA LYS A 144 -2.67 1.34 33.48
C LYS A 144 -1.35 1.44 32.72
N GLU A 145 -0.22 1.22 33.41
CA GLU A 145 1.12 1.28 32.81
C GLU A 145 1.31 0.16 31.78
N TYR A 146 0.79 -1.04 32.09
CA TYR A 146 0.75 -2.17 31.17
C TYR A 146 -0.02 -1.83 29.88
N LEU A 147 -1.23 -1.27 30.00
CA LEU A 147 -2.05 -0.92 28.84
C LEU A 147 -1.40 0.18 27.99
N GLN A 148 -0.78 1.17 28.61
CA GLN A 148 -0.08 2.25 27.89
C GLN A 148 1.12 1.74 27.08
N ASP A 149 2.01 0.96 27.70
CA ASP A 149 3.16 0.36 27.01
C ASP A 149 2.73 -0.58 25.87
N ARG A 150 1.63 -1.33 26.09
CA ARG A 150 1.04 -2.19 25.07
C ARG A 150 0.47 -1.42 23.90
N LEU A 151 -0.28 -0.35 24.16
CA LEU A 151 -0.84 0.49 23.11
C LEU A 151 0.25 1.15 22.28
N GLU A 152 1.35 1.59 22.89
CA GLU A 152 2.51 2.10 22.18
C GLU A 152 3.15 1.03 21.28
N THR A 153 3.33 -0.18 21.81
CA THR A 153 3.84 -1.31 21.05
C THR A 153 2.92 -1.66 19.87
N TYR A 154 1.60 -1.71 20.09
CA TYR A 154 0.62 -1.99 19.04
C TYR A 154 0.57 -0.89 17.99
N ARG A 155 0.64 0.38 18.38
CA ARG A 155 0.76 1.51 17.45
C ARG A 155 1.94 1.34 16.51
N ASN A 156 3.11 0.98 17.04
CA ASN A 156 4.31 0.75 16.23
C ASN A 156 4.15 -0.45 15.28
N ARG A 157 3.50 -1.53 15.73
CA ARG A 157 3.20 -2.71 14.89
C ARG A 157 2.20 -2.40 13.79
N ILE A 158 1.12 -1.69 14.10
CA ILE A 158 0.09 -1.27 13.14
C ILE A 158 0.74 -0.43 12.03
N LYS A 159 1.52 0.61 12.41
CA LYS A 159 2.23 1.47 11.45
C LYS A 159 3.19 0.67 10.55
N HIS A 160 3.90 -0.30 11.11
CA HIS A 160 4.79 -1.17 10.33
C HIS A 160 4.00 -2.06 9.36
N ASN A 161 2.92 -2.68 9.83
CA ASN A 161 2.06 -3.54 9.02
C ASN A 161 1.38 -2.74 7.89
N ASP A 162 0.90 -1.51 8.13
CA ASP A 162 0.32 -0.65 7.10
C ASP A 162 1.32 -0.35 5.98
N SER A 163 2.57 -0.07 6.33
CA SER A 163 3.63 0.13 5.33
C SER A 163 3.87 -1.13 4.49
N ILE A 164 3.86 -2.32 5.12
CA ILE A 164 3.99 -3.60 4.40
C ILE A 164 2.79 -3.84 3.49
N ILE A 165 1.57 -3.58 3.98
CA ILE A 165 0.31 -3.72 3.23
C ILE A 165 0.36 -2.86 1.97
N GLY A 166 0.73 -1.57 2.09
CA GLY A 166 0.83 -0.68 0.93
C GLY A 166 1.87 -1.15 -0.10
N VAL A 167 3.02 -1.65 0.34
CA VAL A 167 4.03 -2.22 -0.56
C VAL A 167 3.52 -3.49 -1.26
N LYS A 168 2.82 -4.37 -0.53
CA LYS A 168 2.24 -5.60 -1.08
C LYS A 168 1.15 -5.31 -2.10
N GLU A 169 0.28 -4.35 -1.79
CA GLU A 169 -0.77 -3.89 -2.70
C GLU A 169 -0.18 -3.32 -3.98
N PHE A 170 0.84 -2.45 -3.87
CA PHE A 170 1.55 -1.93 -5.04
C PHE A 170 2.14 -3.05 -5.90
N PHE A 171 2.79 -4.05 -5.28
CA PHE A 171 3.31 -5.20 -6.02
C PHE A 171 2.19 -5.98 -6.73
N LEU A 172 1.08 -6.30 -6.06
CA LEU A 172 -0.03 -7.00 -6.70
C LEU A 172 -0.64 -6.20 -7.85
N ALA A 173 -0.83 -4.90 -7.69
CA ALA A 173 -1.32 -4.01 -8.73
C ALA A 173 -0.36 -3.93 -9.93
N PHE A 174 0.94 -3.74 -9.66
CA PHE A 174 1.97 -3.71 -10.69
C PHE A 174 2.12 -5.07 -11.41
N GLY A 175 1.99 -6.18 -10.67
CA GLY A 175 1.98 -7.53 -11.20
C GLY A 175 0.80 -7.78 -12.16
N LYS A 176 -0.41 -7.30 -11.82
CA LYS A 176 -1.58 -7.36 -12.70
C LYS A 176 -1.41 -6.48 -13.94
N PHE A 177 -0.87 -5.28 -13.78
CA PHE A 177 -0.61 -4.37 -14.90
C PHE A 177 0.38 -4.97 -15.90
N THR A 178 1.51 -5.48 -15.42
CA THR A 178 2.50 -6.16 -16.27
C THR A 178 1.94 -7.44 -16.91
N LEU A 179 1.07 -8.17 -16.21
CA LEU A 179 0.35 -9.32 -16.78
C LEU A 179 -0.52 -8.88 -17.97
N LEU A 180 -1.32 -7.82 -17.82
CA LEU A 180 -2.17 -7.30 -18.89
C LEU A 180 -1.35 -6.90 -20.12
N LEU A 181 -0.22 -6.22 -19.93
CA LEU A 181 0.69 -5.89 -21.04
C LEU A 181 1.23 -7.15 -21.73
N SER A 182 1.56 -8.20 -20.97
CA SER A 182 2.02 -9.46 -21.55
C SER A 182 0.90 -10.18 -22.32
N ILE A 183 -0.33 -10.22 -21.80
CA ILE A 183 -1.48 -10.81 -22.49
C ILE A 183 -1.79 -10.05 -23.78
N PHE A 184 -1.73 -8.73 -23.74
CA PHE A 184 -1.87 -7.87 -24.92
C PHE A 184 -0.79 -8.23 -25.96
N GLY A 185 0.48 -8.27 -25.57
CA GLY A 185 1.58 -8.64 -26.46
C GLY A 185 1.43 -10.03 -27.08
N ILE A 186 1.09 -11.04 -26.28
CA ILE A 186 0.82 -12.41 -26.74
C ILE A 186 -0.32 -12.41 -27.75
N THR A 187 -1.41 -11.70 -27.45
CA THR A 187 -2.58 -11.62 -28.33
C THR A 187 -2.23 -10.96 -29.66
N THR A 188 -1.47 -9.87 -29.65
CA THR A 188 -1.00 -9.19 -30.86
C THR A 188 -0.10 -10.09 -31.69
N ILE A 189 0.87 -10.78 -31.07
CA ILE A 189 1.75 -11.73 -31.77
C ILE A 189 0.93 -12.88 -32.38
N ALA A 190 0.04 -13.49 -31.60
CA ALA A 190 -0.78 -14.61 -32.05
C ALA A 190 -1.70 -14.20 -33.21
N ALA A 191 -2.35 -13.04 -33.12
CA ALA A 191 -3.22 -12.55 -34.19
C ALA A 191 -2.42 -12.24 -35.47
N ALA A 192 -1.21 -11.67 -35.36
CA ALA A 192 -0.35 -11.42 -36.52
C ALA A 192 0.08 -12.74 -37.21
N LEU A 193 0.38 -13.79 -36.42
CA LEU A 193 0.69 -15.11 -36.95
C LEU A 193 -0.50 -15.77 -37.64
N ILE A 194 -1.71 -15.67 -37.07
CA ILE A 194 -2.93 -16.28 -37.63
C ILE A 194 -3.33 -15.58 -38.94
N ILE A 195 -3.28 -14.25 -38.95
CA ILE A 195 -3.67 -13.46 -40.13
C ILE A 195 -2.59 -13.55 -41.22
N GLY A 196 -1.33 -13.80 -40.84
CA GLY A 196 -0.19 -13.84 -41.77
C GLY A 196 0.18 -12.46 -42.31
N SER A 197 -0.32 -11.38 -41.67
CA SER A 197 0.04 -10.00 -42.01
C SER A 197 0.12 -9.12 -40.77
N PRO A 198 0.84 -7.98 -40.84
CA PRO A 198 0.99 -7.09 -39.69
C PRO A 198 -0.35 -6.51 -39.25
N ILE A 199 -0.56 -6.43 -37.93
CA ILE A 199 -1.76 -5.83 -37.36
C ILE A 199 -1.67 -4.32 -37.48
N GLY A 200 -2.70 -3.72 -38.07
CA GLY A 200 -2.78 -2.27 -38.22
C GLY A 200 -2.78 -1.54 -36.86
N PRO A 201 -2.30 -0.29 -36.80
CA PRO A 201 -2.22 0.47 -35.55
C PRO A 201 -3.60 0.66 -34.90
N LEU A 202 -4.66 0.90 -35.69
CA LEU A 202 -6.02 1.04 -35.18
C LEU A 202 -6.56 -0.25 -34.56
N GLN A 203 -6.25 -1.41 -35.15
CA GLN A 203 -6.63 -2.72 -34.60
C GLN A 203 -5.88 -3.00 -33.30
N SER A 204 -4.60 -2.66 -33.24
CA SER A 204 -3.78 -2.79 -32.02
C SER A 204 -4.33 -1.91 -30.88
N VAL A 205 -4.74 -0.67 -31.18
CA VAL A 205 -5.39 0.22 -30.21
C VAL A 205 -6.74 -0.35 -29.75
N PHE A 206 -7.55 -0.89 -30.66
CA PHE A 206 -8.84 -1.49 -30.30
C PHE A 206 -8.67 -2.71 -29.39
N VAL A 207 -7.72 -3.59 -29.71
CA VAL A 207 -7.39 -4.76 -28.87
C VAL A 207 -6.90 -4.29 -27.50
N LEU A 208 -6.02 -3.28 -27.43
CA LEU A 208 -5.55 -2.72 -26.17
C LEU A 208 -6.72 -2.18 -25.33
N LEU A 209 -7.66 -1.48 -25.96
CA LEU A 209 -8.81 -0.87 -25.29
C LEU A 209 -9.76 -1.93 -24.71
N LEU A 210 -9.92 -3.08 -25.38
CA LEU A 210 -10.67 -4.23 -24.84
C LEU A 210 -10.05 -4.78 -23.55
N PHE A 211 -8.72 -4.75 -23.40
CA PHE A 211 -8.04 -5.18 -22.18
C PHE A 211 -8.02 -4.08 -21.10
N LEU A 212 -7.99 -2.80 -21.48
CA LEU A 212 -7.98 -1.68 -20.53
C LEU A 212 -9.36 -1.35 -19.95
N LEU A 213 -10.45 -1.51 -20.72
CA LEU A 213 -11.81 -1.18 -20.27
C LEU A 213 -12.22 -1.90 -18.97
N PRO A 214 -12.04 -3.23 -18.84
CA PRO A 214 -12.33 -3.95 -17.61
C PRO A 214 -11.50 -3.43 -16.42
N MET A 215 -10.23 -3.09 -16.67
CA MET A 215 -9.34 -2.55 -15.64
C MET A 215 -9.81 -1.19 -15.14
N VAL A 216 -10.17 -0.28 -16.05
CA VAL A 216 -10.71 1.05 -15.69
C VAL A 216 -12.05 0.93 -14.98
N SER A 217 -12.91 -0.02 -15.40
CA SER A 217 -14.18 -0.30 -14.73
C SER A 217 -13.98 -0.79 -13.29
N GLN A 218 -13.02 -1.69 -13.07
CA GLN A 218 -12.70 -2.15 -11.72
C GLN A 218 -12.03 -1.07 -10.87
N LEU A 219 -11.17 -0.23 -11.47
CA LEU A 219 -10.54 0.89 -10.77
C LEU A 219 -11.58 1.90 -10.27
N ARG A 220 -12.65 2.14 -11.04
CA ARG A 220 -13.76 3.01 -10.63
C ARG A 220 -14.63 2.43 -9.51
N ASN A 221 -14.67 1.11 -9.39
CA ASN A 221 -15.42 0.41 -8.35
C ASN A 221 -14.53 0.02 -7.17
N ALA A 222 -13.25 0.42 -7.18
CA ALA A 222 -12.37 0.23 -6.04
C ALA A 222 -12.92 1.10 -4.89
N PRO A 223 -13.07 0.53 -3.69
CA PRO A 223 -13.62 1.27 -2.56
C PRO A 223 -12.77 2.51 -2.26
N ASP A 224 -13.39 3.68 -2.29
CA ASP A 224 -12.78 4.99 -1.98
C ASP A 224 -12.19 5.08 -0.56
N ALA A 225 -12.46 4.09 0.30
CA ALA A 225 -11.94 4.00 1.66
C ALA A 225 -10.40 4.13 1.76
N TYR A 226 -9.66 3.71 0.72
CA TYR A 226 -8.20 3.88 0.65
C TYR A 226 -7.76 5.31 0.30
N MET A 227 -8.59 6.08 -0.41
CA MET A 227 -8.33 7.50 -0.70
C MET A 227 -8.70 8.39 0.49
N ASP A 228 -9.64 7.95 1.32
CA ASP A 228 -10.06 8.68 2.52
C ASP A 228 -9.03 8.60 3.65
N THR A 229 -8.20 7.54 3.71
CA THR A 229 -7.06 7.49 4.66
C THR A 229 -6.01 8.56 4.40
N GLU A 230 -5.90 9.08 3.17
CA GLU A 230 -5.01 10.21 2.84
C GLU A 230 -5.75 11.56 2.77
N ARG A 231 -7.07 11.58 2.51
CA ARG A 231 -7.87 12.81 2.38
C ARG A 231 -8.35 13.44 3.69
N TYR A 232 -8.17 12.78 4.81
CA TYR A 232 -8.30 13.43 6.12
C TYR A 232 -6.91 13.77 6.67
N PRO A 233 -6.33 14.95 6.35
CA PRO A 233 -5.21 15.52 7.12
C PRO A 233 -5.59 15.87 8.57
N GLY A 234 -6.72 15.36 9.09
CA GLY A 234 -7.21 15.52 10.46
C GLY A 234 -7.69 14.22 11.11
N TYR A 235 -7.53 13.06 10.45
CA TYR A 235 -7.48 11.76 11.13
C TYR A 235 -6.03 11.29 11.20
N SER A 236 -5.12 12.22 11.50
CA SER A 236 -4.00 11.91 12.37
C SER A 236 -4.59 11.14 13.55
N PRO A 237 -4.27 9.86 13.73
CA PRO A 237 -4.83 9.13 14.84
C PRO A 237 -4.55 9.93 16.12
N ILE A 238 -5.47 9.92 17.08
CA ILE A 238 -5.52 10.82 18.26
C ILE A 238 -4.16 10.95 18.99
N TYR A 239 -3.27 10.00 18.79
CA TYR A 239 -1.92 9.91 19.33
C TYR A 239 -0.78 10.59 18.52
N GLU A 240 -1.06 11.27 17.40
CA GLU A 240 -0.13 12.24 16.78
C GLU A 240 -0.21 13.63 17.42
N VAL A 241 -1.11 13.82 18.39
CA VAL A 241 -1.03 14.97 19.29
C VAL A 241 0.15 14.73 20.22
N ASP A 242 1.21 15.50 20.00
CA ASP A 242 2.36 15.58 20.90
C ASP A 242 1.83 15.85 22.32
N PRO A 243 2.06 14.97 23.32
CA PRO A 243 1.51 15.16 24.67
C PRO A 243 1.98 16.49 25.31
N GLU A 244 3.09 17.07 24.83
CA GLU A 244 3.55 18.41 25.22
C GLU A 244 2.58 19.52 24.80
N SER A 245 1.84 19.35 23.69
CA SER A 245 0.86 20.35 23.23
C SER A 245 -0.40 20.45 24.10
N PHE A 246 -0.71 19.41 24.89
CA PHE A 246 -1.82 19.42 25.86
C PHE A 246 -1.42 20.01 27.21
N LEU A 247 -0.13 20.01 27.55
CA LEU A 247 0.40 20.53 28.81
C LEU A 247 0.87 22.00 28.71
N GLY A 248 1.02 22.56 27.50
CA GLY A 248 1.56 23.90 27.28
C GLY A 248 0.59 25.09 27.47
N ASN A 249 -0.71 24.87 27.67
CA ASN A 249 -1.71 25.97 27.70
C ASN A 249 -2.39 26.17 29.07
N THR A 250 -1.85 25.60 30.16
CA THR A 250 -2.35 25.85 31.53
C THR A 250 -1.40 26.67 32.38
N GLU A 251 -0.63 27.57 31.75
CA GLU A 251 0.11 28.59 32.48
C GLU A 251 -0.78 29.83 32.67
N TYR A 252 -1.42 29.88 33.84
CA TYR A 252 -1.88 31.04 34.57
C TYR A 252 -1.85 32.40 33.84
N GLN A 253 -3.02 32.82 33.33
CA GLN A 253 -3.30 34.23 33.13
C GLN A 253 -4.15 34.70 34.32
N ASN A 254 -3.49 35.06 35.42
CA ASN A 254 -4.08 35.87 36.48
C ASN A 254 -3.10 36.97 36.92
N ASP A 255 -3.64 38.20 36.86
CA ASP A 255 -3.25 39.43 37.55
C ASP A 255 -2.07 40.25 37.04
N GLY A 256 -2.38 41.50 36.64
CA GLY A 256 -1.39 42.58 36.62
C GLY A 256 -1.76 43.78 35.75
N GLU A 257 -2.77 44.54 36.14
CA GLU A 257 -2.86 45.96 35.77
C GLU A 257 -1.54 46.68 36.06
N ASN A 258 -1.00 47.41 35.09
CA ASN A 258 -0.33 48.69 35.34
C ASN A 258 -0.26 49.55 34.07
N GLU A 259 -1.20 50.48 34.05
CA GLU A 259 -1.16 51.85 33.55
C GLU A 259 0.19 52.50 33.10
N THR A 260 0.10 53.13 31.93
CA THR A 260 0.64 54.45 31.48
C THR A 260 2.08 54.69 30.97
N SER A 261 2.08 55.32 29.78
CA SER A 261 2.82 56.55 29.37
C SER A 261 3.99 56.43 28.37
N GLN A 262 3.69 56.93 27.16
CA GLN A 262 4.42 57.89 26.30
C GLN A 262 5.96 57.90 26.25
N GLU A 263 6.51 57.78 25.03
CA GLU A 263 7.43 58.72 24.32
C GLU A 263 7.92 57.97 23.06
N GLN A 264 7.34 58.15 21.87
CA GLN A 264 7.63 59.22 20.90
C GLN A 264 9.10 59.65 20.88
N ASP A 265 9.90 59.04 20.00
CA ASP A 265 10.97 59.77 19.33
C ASP A 265 11.17 59.29 17.90
N ASN A 266 10.99 60.24 16.98
CA ASN A 266 11.40 60.19 15.59
C ASN A 266 12.92 60.40 15.53
N VAL A 267 13.67 59.58 14.78
CA VAL A 267 14.83 60.08 14.04
C VAL A 267 14.93 59.37 12.68
N ASP A 268 15.04 60.24 11.69
CA ASP A 268 15.19 60.09 10.25
C ASP A 268 16.41 59.29 9.75
N GLN A 269 16.26 58.85 8.49
CA GLN A 269 17.25 58.78 7.41
C GLN A 269 18.53 57.93 7.60
N ASP A 270 18.77 56.97 6.69
CA ASP A 270 19.59 57.29 5.52
C ASP A 270 19.47 56.26 4.38
N SER A 271 19.51 56.81 3.19
CA SER A 271 19.66 56.25 1.85
C SER A 271 21.02 55.61 1.58
N THR A 272 21.07 54.50 0.82
CA THR A 272 22.05 54.14 -0.26
C THR A 272 21.85 52.65 -0.60
N ASN A 273 21.38 52.23 -1.77
CA ASN A 273 21.90 52.30 -3.14
C ASN A 273 23.23 51.52 -3.38
N ASN A 274 23.20 50.65 -4.40
CA ASN A 274 24.27 49.87 -5.04
C ASN A 274 24.78 48.58 -4.36
N LYS A 275 24.41 47.40 -4.89
CA LYS A 275 25.09 46.77 -6.05
C LYS A 275 24.29 45.57 -6.56
#